data_AF-U5MR24-F1
#
_entry.id   AF-U5MR24-F1
#
_cell.length_a   1.000
_cell.length_b   1.000
_cell.length_c   1.000
_cell.angle_alpha   90.00
_cell.angle_beta   90.00
_cell.angle_gamma   90.00
#
_symmetry.space_group_name_H-M   'P 1'
#
loop_
_entity.id
_entity.type
_entity.pdbx_description
1 polymer ?
#
loop_
_entity_poly.entity_id
_entity_poly.type
_entity_poly.pdbx_seq_one_letter_code
_entity_poly.pdbx_strand_id
1 'polypeptide(L)'
;MSKMIKCKTCGADIASSAKTCPSCGAKNKKPFYKRWWFILIALIVIIAALSSGGNNDNNKTATTSKNESASSETAVKDQSVSSADTSKNSTNSNTKTDSVPIEYKSALKKAQTYSDGMHMSKAGVYDQLTSEYGEKFPAEAAQYAIDNVKADWKKNALEKAKTYQKSMSMSRSAIKDQLTSEHGEKFTEDEAQYAISNLEK
;
A
#
# COMPACT_ATOMS: atom_id res chain seq x y z
N MET A 1 2.65 16.80 31.78
CA MET A 1 3.29 15.71 32.55
C MET A 1 3.54 14.53 31.61
N SER A 2 4.79 14.08 31.48
CA SER A 2 5.12 12.96 30.59
C SER A 2 4.60 11.65 31.18
N LYS A 3 3.79 10.90 30.43
CA LYS A 3 3.31 9.57 30.85
C LYS A 3 4.52 8.65 31.07
N MET A 4 4.65 8.09 32.28
CA MET A 4 5.68 7.12 32.64
C MET A 4 5.25 5.73 32.16
N ILE A 5 6.20 4.94 31.66
CA ILE A 5 6.00 3.55 31.22
C ILE A 5 7.18 2.70 31.68
N LYS A 6 6.97 1.39 31.79
CA LYS A 6 8.04 0.44 32.08
C LYS A 6 8.84 0.12 30.82
N CYS A 7 10.18 0.15 30.92
CA CYS A 7 11.06 -0.31 29.87
C CYS A 7 10.80 -1.80 29.58
N LYS A 8 10.60 -2.17 28.32
CA LYS A 8 10.32 -3.55 27.92
C LYS A 8 11.51 -4.51 28.09
N THR A 9 12.71 -3.96 28.26
CA THR A 9 13.95 -4.76 28.37
C THR A 9 14.38 -4.95 29.82
N CYS A 10 14.34 -3.91 30.64
CA CYS A 10 14.84 -3.96 32.02
C CYS A 10 13.80 -3.64 33.11
N GLY A 11 12.56 -3.27 32.75
CA GLY A 11 11.51 -2.95 33.72
C GLY A 11 11.65 -1.61 34.45
N ALA A 12 12.70 -0.83 34.18
CA ALA A 12 12.86 0.51 34.76
C ALA A 12 11.75 1.48 34.29
N ASP A 13 11.34 2.40 35.16
CA ASP A 13 10.39 3.45 34.79
C ASP A 13 11.06 4.50 33.90
N ILE A 14 10.49 4.72 32.72
CA ILE A 14 10.99 5.68 31.73
C ILE A 14 9.84 6.56 31.24
N ALA A 15 10.15 7.81 30.87
CA ALA A 15 9.18 8.65 30.18
C ALA A 15 8.82 8.02 28.82
N SER A 16 7.52 7.99 28.50
CA SER A 16 7.01 7.43 27.23
C SER A 16 7.55 8.11 25.97
N SER A 17 8.09 9.33 26.10
CA SER A 17 8.75 10.10 25.05
C SER A 17 10.27 9.86 24.95
N ALA A 18 10.90 9.21 25.93
CA ALA A 18 12.33 8.93 25.90
C ALA A 18 12.64 7.99 24.73
N LYS A 19 13.66 8.30 23.92
CA LYS A 19 14.06 7.51 22.74
C LYS A 19 14.89 6.28 23.12
N THR A 20 15.59 6.34 24.24
CA THR A 20 16.43 5.28 24.81
C THR A 20 16.19 5.20 26.32
N CYS A 21 16.28 4.00 26.87
CA CYS A 21 16.20 3.77 28.31
C CYS A 21 17.52 4.20 28.97
N PRO A 22 17.50 5.04 30.02
CA PRO A 22 18.71 5.48 30.72
C PRO A 22 19.36 4.37 31.54
N SER A 23 18.61 3.34 31.95
CA SER A 23 19.13 2.25 32.80
C SER A 23 19.83 1.14 32.00
N CYS A 24 19.38 0.86 30.77
CA CYS A 24 19.92 -0.27 29.98
C CYS A 24 20.25 0.07 28.52
N GLY A 25 20.06 1.31 28.08
CA GLY A 25 20.34 1.73 26.70
C GLY A 25 19.35 1.22 25.64
N ALA A 26 18.37 0.40 26.00
CA ALA A 26 17.40 -0.16 25.05
C ALA A 26 16.58 0.95 24.36
N LYS A 27 16.38 0.81 23.04
CA LYS A 27 15.61 1.77 22.24
C LYS A 27 14.11 1.64 22.55
N ASN A 28 13.49 2.74 22.95
CA ASN A 28 12.04 2.81 23.17
C ASN A 28 11.36 3.18 21.84
N LYS A 29 11.01 2.16 21.07
CA LYS A 29 10.31 2.35 19.79
C LYS A 29 8.83 2.68 20.07
N LYS A 30 8.37 3.84 19.57
CA LYS A 30 6.94 4.17 19.59
C LYS A 30 6.15 3.05 18.93
N PRO A 31 5.04 2.58 19.53
CA PRO A 31 4.21 1.56 18.92
C PRO A 31 3.73 2.02 17.55
N PHE A 32 3.76 1.11 16.56
CA PHE A 32 3.44 1.41 15.17
C PHE A 32 2.03 1.99 15.00
N TYR A 33 1.08 1.62 15.86
CA TYR A 33 -0.29 2.14 15.85
C TYR A 33 -0.46 3.62 16.22
N LYS A 34 0.60 4.26 16.74
CA LYS A 34 0.62 5.71 16.96
C LYS A 34 1.23 6.49 15.79
N ARG A 35 1.66 5.81 14.73
CA ARG A 35 2.16 6.45 13.52
C ARG A 35 0.98 6.78 12.62
N TRP A 36 0.99 7.98 12.04
CA TRP A 36 -0.14 8.52 11.28
C TRP A 36 -0.60 7.60 10.14
N TRP A 37 0.34 6.94 9.44
CA TRP A 37 0.01 5.97 8.38
C TRP A 37 -0.79 4.75 8.88
N PHE A 38 -0.57 4.28 10.11
CA PHE A 38 -1.36 3.19 10.68
C PHE A 38 -2.79 3.64 11.03
N ILE A 39 -2.96 4.90 11.44
CA ILE A 39 -4.28 5.49 11.72
C ILE A 39 -5.08 5.63 10.42
N LEU A 40 -4.43 6.02 9.30
CA LEU A 40 -5.06 6.06 7.98
C LEU A 40 -5.48 4.67 7.49
N ILE A 41 -4.62 3.66 7.62
CA ILE A 41 -4.95 2.27 7.23
C ILE A 41 -6.13 1.75 8.08
N ALA A 42 -6.12 1.97 9.39
CA ALA A 42 -7.21 1.55 10.26
C ALA A 42 -8.55 2.22 9.90
N LEU A 43 -8.56 3.51 9.53
CA LEU A 43 -9.76 4.20 9.07
C LEU A 43 -10.29 3.63 7.75
N ILE A 44 -9.42 3.31 6.80
CA ILE A 44 -9.81 2.70 5.52
C ILE A 44 -10.47 1.33 5.76
N VAL A 45 -9.91 0.51 6.66
CA VAL A 45 -10.48 -0.80 7.02
C VAL A 45 -11.83 -0.67 7.73
N ILE A 46 -11.99 0.32 8.61
CA ILE A 46 -13.28 0.58 9.30
C ILE A 46 -14.37 1.03 8.31
N ILE A 47 -14.03 1.91 7.35
CA ILE A 47 -14.98 2.35 6.32
C ILE A 47 -15.38 1.17 5.42
N ALA A 48 -14.44 0.32 5.03
CA ALA A 48 -14.74 -0.89 4.26
C ALA A 48 -15.63 -1.88 5.02
N ALA A 49 -15.49 -1.99 6.35
CA ALA A 49 -16.32 -2.85 7.18
C ALA A 49 -17.76 -2.34 7.38
N LEU A 50 -18.00 -1.03 7.25
CA LEU A 50 -19.35 -0.43 7.35
C LEU A 50 -20.14 -0.45 6.03
N SER A 51 -19.50 -0.74 4.89
CA SER A 51 -20.20 -0.86 3.60
C SER A 51 -20.71 -2.27 3.27
N SER A 52 -20.52 -3.24 4.17
CA SER A 52 -21.06 -4.60 4.02
C SER A 52 -21.97 -4.96 5.19
N GLY A 53 -23.14 -4.31 5.28
CA GLY A 53 -24.11 -4.56 6.35
C GLY A 53 -25.50 -3.97 6.08
N GLY A 54 -26.27 -4.66 5.22
CA GLY A 54 -27.72 -4.90 5.37
C GLY A 54 -28.69 -3.75 5.65
N ASN A 55 -29.59 -3.55 4.69
CA ASN A 55 -30.88 -2.86 4.75
C ASN A 55 -31.61 -2.97 6.11
N ASN A 56 -32.23 -1.86 6.52
CA ASN A 56 -33.41 -1.84 7.37
C ASN A 56 -34.57 -1.21 6.58
N ASP A 57 -35.61 -2.02 6.37
CA ASP A 57 -36.83 -1.66 5.66
C ASP A 57 -37.68 -0.67 6.48
N ASN A 58 -38.20 0.36 5.81
CA ASN A 58 -39.38 1.09 6.26
C ASN A 58 -40.49 0.90 5.21
N ASN A 59 -41.55 0.25 5.67
CA ASN A 59 -42.79 -0.11 4.98
C ASN A 59 -43.61 1.13 4.59
N LYS A 60 -44.08 1.24 3.32
CA LYS A 60 -45.52 1.40 3.00
C LYS A 60 -45.87 1.50 1.50
N THR A 61 -46.82 0.62 1.14
CA THR A 61 -47.96 0.78 0.20
C THR A 61 -47.79 0.64 -1.32
N ALA A 62 -48.24 -0.53 -1.79
CA ALA A 62 -49.20 -0.82 -2.88
C ALA A 62 -49.11 -0.09 -4.24
N THR A 63 -48.96 -0.85 -5.32
CA THR A 63 -50.07 -1.31 -6.20
C THR A 63 -49.54 -1.96 -7.49
N THR A 64 -49.96 -3.21 -7.71
CA THR A 64 -50.30 -3.93 -8.96
C THR A 64 -49.65 -3.57 -10.31
N SER A 65 -48.96 -4.54 -10.94
CA SER A 65 -49.32 -5.10 -12.26
C SER A 65 -48.43 -6.28 -12.69
N LYS A 66 -49.08 -7.23 -13.37
CA LYS A 66 -48.62 -8.52 -13.92
C LYS A 66 -47.53 -8.35 -15.00
N ASN A 67 -46.60 -9.31 -15.18
CA ASN A 67 -46.75 -10.44 -16.12
C ASN A 67 -45.50 -11.37 -16.16
N GLU A 68 -45.81 -12.68 -16.05
CA GLU A 68 -45.26 -13.93 -16.63
C GLU A 68 -43.82 -14.17 -17.16
N SER A 69 -43.45 -15.45 -16.91
CA SER A 69 -42.53 -16.38 -17.60
C SER A 69 -41.05 -16.36 -17.18
N ALA A 70 -40.48 -17.35 -16.48
CA ALA A 70 -40.43 -18.83 -16.60
C ALA A 70 -39.27 -19.36 -17.47
N SER A 71 -38.57 -20.37 -16.91
CA SER A 71 -37.51 -21.25 -17.43
C SER A 71 -36.06 -20.79 -17.13
N SER A 72 -35.42 -21.26 -16.05
CA SER A 72 -34.79 -22.59 -15.78
C SER A 72 -33.32 -22.63 -16.23
N GLU A 73 -32.36 -22.63 -15.26
CA GLU A 73 -31.54 -23.80 -14.81
C GLU A 73 -30.32 -24.06 -15.73
N THR A 74 -29.06 -24.34 -15.35
CA THR A 74 -28.28 -24.74 -14.14
C THR A 74 -26.79 -24.62 -14.63
N ALA A 75 -25.70 -24.36 -13.89
CA ALA A 75 -25.03 -25.26 -12.95
C ALA A 75 -23.58 -24.79 -12.66
N VAL A 76 -23.15 -24.93 -11.38
CA VAL A 76 -21.78 -25.17 -10.82
C VAL A 76 -20.65 -24.12 -11.09
N LYS A 77 -19.77 -23.74 -10.16
CA LYS A 77 -19.17 -24.54 -9.09
C LYS A 77 -18.53 -23.70 -7.98
N ASP A 78 -18.91 -24.06 -6.77
CA ASP A 78 -18.24 -23.91 -5.49
C ASP A 78 -16.79 -24.42 -5.56
N GLN A 79 -15.82 -23.62 -5.10
CA GLN A 79 -14.64 -24.20 -4.47
C GLN A 79 -13.96 -23.24 -3.49
N SER A 80 -14.31 -23.48 -2.24
CA SER A 80 -13.48 -23.20 -1.06
C SER A 80 -12.32 -24.21 -0.97
N VAL A 81 -11.07 -23.75 -0.83
CA VAL A 81 -9.95 -24.43 -0.13
C VAL A 81 -8.93 -23.34 0.23
N SER A 82 -8.90 -22.87 1.48
CA SER A 82 -8.04 -23.34 2.58
C SER A 82 -6.55 -23.02 2.42
N SER A 83 -6.13 -22.04 3.21
CA SER A 83 -4.76 -21.75 3.61
C SER A 83 -4.13 -22.96 4.29
N ALA A 84 -2.96 -23.37 3.80
CA ALA A 84 -2.02 -24.17 4.56
C ALA A 84 -0.60 -23.62 4.33
N ASP A 85 -0.03 -23.23 5.47
CA ASP A 85 1.35 -22.90 5.76
C ASP A 85 2.36 -23.80 5.04
N THR A 86 3.36 -23.22 4.39
CA THR A 86 4.69 -23.83 4.31
C THR A 86 5.76 -22.75 4.22
N SER A 87 6.26 -22.36 5.38
CA SER A 87 7.62 -21.87 5.54
C SER A 87 8.63 -22.98 5.22
N LYS A 88 9.41 -22.82 4.14
CA LYS A 88 10.80 -23.31 4.11
C LYS A 88 11.64 -22.60 3.06
N ASN A 89 12.55 -21.78 3.59
CA ASN A 89 13.90 -21.50 3.10
C ASN A 89 14.39 -22.40 1.97
N SER A 90 14.72 -21.81 0.82
CA SER A 90 15.70 -22.39 -0.09
C SER A 90 16.58 -21.30 -0.69
N THR A 91 17.61 -20.96 0.07
CA THR A 91 18.89 -20.57 -0.52
C THR A 91 19.52 -21.83 -1.10
N ASN A 92 19.60 -21.97 -2.43
CA ASN A 92 20.86 -22.35 -3.07
C ASN A 92 20.91 -22.05 -4.56
N SER A 93 22.12 -21.68 -4.95
CA SER A 93 22.62 -21.12 -6.18
C SER A 93 22.71 -22.11 -7.36
N ASN A 94 22.91 -21.53 -8.55
CA ASN A 94 23.45 -22.07 -9.80
C ASN A 94 22.55 -22.93 -10.71
N THR A 95 21.92 -22.23 -11.67
CA THR A 95 22.01 -22.62 -13.08
C THR A 95 22.48 -21.42 -13.91
N LYS A 96 23.68 -21.53 -14.47
CA LYS A 96 24.13 -20.70 -15.59
C LYS A 96 23.27 -21.03 -16.80
N THR A 97 22.30 -20.18 -17.06
CA THR A 97 21.84 -19.85 -18.41
C THR A 97 21.75 -18.34 -18.44
N ASP A 98 22.25 -17.69 -19.49
CA ASP A 98 22.20 -16.23 -19.72
C ASP A 98 20.77 -15.64 -19.80
N SER A 99 19.77 -16.41 -19.37
CA SER A 99 18.37 -16.04 -19.30
C SER A 99 18.06 -15.41 -17.94
N VAL A 100 17.52 -14.19 -17.98
CA VAL A 100 16.95 -13.49 -16.83
C VAL A 100 16.03 -14.44 -16.01
N PRO A 101 16.24 -14.59 -14.69
CA PRO A 101 15.44 -15.45 -13.83
C PRO A 101 13.93 -15.13 -13.87
N ILE A 102 13.09 -16.13 -13.59
CA ILE A 102 11.63 -15.94 -13.68
C ILE A 102 11.11 -14.88 -12.70
N GLU A 103 11.67 -14.82 -11.49
CA GLU A 103 11.29 -13.81 -10.49
C GLU A 103 11.58 -12.39 -10.96
N TYR A 104 12.66 -12.18 -11.72
CA TYR A 104 13.06 -10.88 -12.24
C TYR A 104 12.06 -10.40 -13.31
N LYS A 105 11.58 -11.33 -14.16
CA LYS A 105 10.51 -11.05 -15.13
C LYS A 105 9.19 -10.74 -14.44
N SER A 106 8.85 -11.48 -13.38
CA SER A 106 7.65 -11.26 -12.58
C SER A 106 7.69 -9.90 -11.87
N ALA A 107 8.82 -9.56 -11.25
CA ALA A 107 9.04 -8.26 -10.62
C ALA A 107 8.93 -7.12 -11.63
N LEU A 108 9.51 -7.26 -12.83
CA LEU A 108 9.39 -6.27 -13.90
C LEU A 108 7.92 -6.05 -14.33
N LYS A 109 7.14 -7.12 -14.48
CA LYS A 109 5.72 -7.00 -14.84
C LYS A 109 4.89 -6.34 -13.73
N LYS A 110 5.22 -6.62 -12.47
CA LYS A 110 4.60 -5.94 -11.32
C LYS A 110 5.00 -4.47 -11.25
N ALA A 111 6.26 -4.13 -11.50
CA ALA A 111 6.73 -2.75 -11.59
C ALA A 111 5.95 -1.95 -12.64
N GLN A 112 5.74 -2.53 -13.83
CA GLN A 112 4.89 -1.93 -14.87
C GLN A 112 3.47 -1.70 -14.39
N THR A 113 2.86 -2.70 -13.75
CA THR A 113 1.50 -2.59 -13.19
C THR A 113 1.38 -1.46 -12.17
N TYR A 114 2.36 -1.32 -11.27
CA TYR A 114 2.38 -0.26 -10.26
C TYR A 114 2.62 1.13 -10.86
N SER A 115 3.49 1.23 -11.86
CA SER A 115 3.68 2.48 -12.62
C SER A 115 2.40 2.88 -13.35
N ASP A 116 1.84 1.99 -14.15
CA ASP A 116 0.77 2.32 -15.09
C ASP A 116 -0.58 2.48 -14.40
N GLY A 117 -0.88 1.62 -13.42
CA GLY A 117 -2.17 1.59 -12.74
C GLY A 117 -2.23 2.43 -11.47
N MET A 118 -1.12 2.57 -10.75
CA MET A 118 -1.07 3.29 -9.45
C MET A 118 -0.24 4.56 -9.49
N HIS A 119 0.41 4.87 -10.62
CA HIS A 119 1.23 6.06 -10.82
C HIS A 119 2.22 6.26 -9.68
N MET A 120 2.86 5.18 -9.24
CA MET A 120 3.83 5.21 -8.15
C MET A 120 5.16 5.81 -8.62
N SER A 121 5.91 6.36 -7.67
CA SER A 121 7.30 6.77 -7.92
C SER A 121 8.22 5.57 -8.07
N LYS A 122 9.42 5.80 -8.63
CA LYS A 122 10.46 4.77 -8.74
C LYS A 122 10.77 4.13 -7.37
N ALA A 123 10.91 4.94 -6.33
CA ALA A 123 11.17 4.46 -4.97
C ALA A 123 9.98 3.72 -4.37
N GLY A 124 8.76 4.22 -4.58
CA GLY A 124 7.54 3.56 -4.11
C GLY A 124 7.33 2.20 -4.76
N VAL A 125 7.61 2.05 -6.05
CA VAL A 125 7.54 0.76 -6.73
C VAL A 125 8.56 -0.22 -6.13
N TYR A 126 9.80 0.22 -5.88
CA TYR A 126 10.82 -0.64 -5.26
C TYR A 126 10.38 -1.14 -3.88
N ASP A 127 9.89 -0.23 -3.04
CA ASP A 127 9.41 -0.56 -1.70
C ASP A 127 8.26 -1.56 -1.76
N GLN A 128 7.34 -1.39 -2.71
CA GLN A 128 6.20 -2.29 -2.87
C GLN A 128 6.60 -3.68 -3.34
N LEU A 129 7.59 -3.77 -4.25
CA LEU A 129 8.12 -5.05 -4.73
C LEU A 129 8.84 -5.82 -3.63
N THR A 130 9.53 -5.12 -2.73
CA THR A 130 10.35 -5.74 -1.66
C THR A 130 9.61 -5.89 -0.33
N SER A 131 8.48 -5.21 -0.16
CA SER A 131 7.73 -5.19 1.10
C SER A 131 7.32 -6.59 1.57
N GLU A 132 7.52 -6.86 2.87
CA GLU A 132 7.00 -8.04 3.57
C GLU A 132 5.46 -8.14 3.55
N TYR A 133 4.77 -7.06 3.21
CA TYR A 133 3.31 -7.03 3.06
C TYR A 133 2.87 -6.83 1.59
N GLY A 134 3.83 -6.66 0.68
CA GLY A 134 3.60 -6.49 -0.75
C GLY A 134 3.94 -7.77 -1.52
N GLU A 135 4.80 -7.64 -2.54
CA GLU A 135 5.14 -8.75 -3.43
C GLU A 135 6.24 -9.67 -2.90
N LYS A 136 7.04 -9.22 -1.91
CA LYS A 136 8.13 -9.99 -1.29
C LYS A 136 9.19 -10.51 -2.27
N PHE A 137 9.40 -9.82 -3.39
CA PHE A 137 10.49 -10.19 -4.29
C PHE A 137 11.84 -9.96 -3.60
N PRO A 138 12.87 -10.79 -3.91
CA PRO A 138 14.24 -10.49 -3.53
C PRO A 138 14.65 -9.09 -4.01
N ALA A 139 15.49 -8.43 -3.23
CA ALA A 139 15.93 -7.06 -3.50
C ALA A 139 16.57 -6.93 -4.90
N GLU A 140 17.29 -7.95 -5.34
CA GLU A 140 17.96 -8.00 -6.64
C GLU A 140 16.95 -8.09 -7.80
N ALA A 141 15.86 -8.85 -7.63
CA ALA A 141 14.78 -8.93 -8.61
C ALA A 141 14.00 -7.61 -8.70
N ALA A 142 13.74 -6.96 -7.56
CA ALA A 142 13.10 -5.65 -7.51
C ALA A 142 14.00 -4.57 -8.13
N GLN A 143 15.30 -4.58 -7.85
CA GLN A 143 16.25 -3.66 -8.46
C GLN A 143 16.31 -3.85 -9.98
N TYR A 144 16.41 -5.10 -10.45
CA TYR A 144 16.32 -5.40 -11.87
C TYR A 144 15.03 -4.86 -12.49
N ALA A 145 13.88 -5.04 -11.83
CA ALA A 145 12.61 -4.51 -12.30
C ALA A 145 12.63 -2.98 -12.43
N ILE A 146 13.18 -2.28 -11.45
CA ILE A 146 13.30 -0.82 -11.43
C ILE A 146 14.25 -0.27 -12.49
N ASP A 147 15.30 -1.02 -12.83
CA ASP A 147 16.27 -0.62 -13.85
C ASP A 147 15.76 -0.89 -15.27
N ASN A 148 14.83 -1.84 -15.43
CA ASN A 148 14.32 -2.28 -16.74
C ASN A 148 12.88 -1.84 -17.03
N VAL A 149 12.15 -1.32 -16.04
CA VAL A 149 10.80 -0.81 -16.25
C VAL A 149 10.84 0.46 -17.10
N LYS A 150 10.08 0.45 -18.20
CA LYS A 150 9.91 1.61 -19.07
C LYS A 150 8.74 2.45 -18.55
N ALA A 151 9.04 3.31 -17.58
CA ALA A 151 8.06 4.21 -16.97
C ALA A 151 8.45 5.67 -17.19
N ASP A 152 7.44 6.52 -17.39
CA ASP A 152 7.61 7.97 -17.34
C ASP A 152 7.27 8.44 -15.91
N TRP A 153 8.30 8.58 -15.08
CA TRP A 153 8.13 8.93 -13.68
C TRP A 153 7.60 10.36 -13.47
N LYS A 154 7.89 11.28 -14.39
CA LYS A 154 7.32 12.64 -14.39
C LYS A 154 5.83 12.60 -14.68
N LYS A 155 5.40 11.75 -15.63
CA LYS A 155 3.98 11.50 -15.90
C LYS A 155 3.30 10.84 -14.69
N ASN A 156 3.93 9.87 -14.04
CA ASN A 156 3.37 9.26 -12.82
C ASN A 156 3.17 10.30 -11.72
N ALA A 157 4.15 11.17 -11.50
CA ALA A 157 4.03 12.26 -10.52
C ALA A 157 2.85 13.18 -10.85
N LEU A 158 2.68 13.55 -12.14
CA LEU A 158 1.56 14.38 -12.59
C LEU A 158 0.20 13.70 -12.36
N GLU A 159 0.04 12.42 -12.70
CA GLU A 159 -1.23 11.71 -12.49
C GLU A 159 -1.54 11.52 -11.00
N LYS A 160 -0.51 11.27 -10.17
CA LYS A 160 -0.66 11.24 -8.72
C LYS A 160 -1.09 12.60 -8.17
N ALA A 161 -0.47 13.66 -8.66
CA ALA A 161 -0.78 15.03 -8.26
C ALA A 161 -2.22 15.43 -8.64
N LYS A 162 -2.67 15.08 -9.86
CA LYS A 162 -4.06 15.23 -10.28
C LYS A 162 -5.02 14.46 -9.38
N THR A 163 -4.65 13.25 -8.97
CA THR A 163 -5.44 12.45 -8.03
C THR A 163 -5.60 13.21 -6.72
N TYR A 164 -4.51 13.68 -6.11
CA TYR A 164 -4.57 14.46 -4.86
C TYR A 164 -5.39 15.76 -4.99
N GLN A 165 -5.28 16.47 -6.10
CA GLN A 165 -6.08 17.66 -6.36
C GLN A 165 -7.58 17.33 -6.46
N LYS A 166 -7.94 16.29 -7.22
CA LYS A 166 -9.34 15.97 -7.52
C LYS A 166 -10.05 15.25 -6.38
N SER A 167 -9.41 14.29 -5.74
CA SER A 167 -10.05 13.44 -4.72
C SER A 167 -9.87 13.96 -3.30
N MET A 168 -8.81 14.71 -3.03
CA MET A 168 -8.49 15.22 -1.69
C MET A 168 -8.51 16.76 -1.59
N SER A 169 -8.78 17.46 -2.69
CA SER A 169 -8.82 18.93 -2.76
C SER A 169 -7.58 19.60 -2.15
N MET A 170 -6.42 18.94 -2.29
CA MET A 170 -5.18 19.43 -1.71
C MET A 170 -4.65 20.65 -2.47
N SER A 171 -4.01 21.57 -1.75
CA SER A 171 -3.31 22.72 -2.37
C SER A 171 -2.07 22.26 -3.12
N ARG A 172 -1.61 23.04 -4.11
CA ARG A 172 -0.38 22.72 -4.88
C ARG A 172 0.84 22.51 -3.98
N SER A 173 0.98 23.29 -2.91
CA SER A 173 2.06 23.11 -1.93
C SER A 173 1.94 21.79 -1.19
N ALA A 174 0.75 21.47 -0.66
CA ALA A 174 0.53 20.21 0.05
C ALA A 174 0.73 18.99 -0.86
N ILE A 175 0.33 19.10 -2.14
CA ILE A 175 0.59 18.06 -3.14
C ILE A 175 2.10 17.89 -3.35
N LYS A 176 2.85 18.98 -3.49
CA LYS A 176 4.31 18.91 -3.65
C LYS A 176 4.96 18.18 -2.48
N ASP A 177 4.63 18.60 -1.25
CA ASP A 177 5.15 18.01 -0.02
C ASP A 177 4.79 16.53 0.08
N GLN A 178 3.57 16.16 -0.31
CA GLN A 178 3.11 14.77 -0.29
C GLN A 178 3.83 13.91 -1.34
N LEU A 179 4.09 14.46 -2.54
CA LEU A 179 4.82 13.76 -3.60
C LEU A 179 6.26 13.45 -3.18
N THR A 180 6.94 14.38 -2.52
CA THR A 180 8.37 14.24 -2.13
C THR A 180 8.58 13.62 -0.76
N SER A 181 7.55 13.55 0.08
CA SER A 181 7.63 13.02 1.43
C SER A 181 8.22 11.60 1.49
N GLU A 182 9.17 11.39 2.39
CA GLU A 182 9.74 10.08 2.73
C GLU A 182 8.70 9.06 3.23
N HIS A 183 7.54 9.53 3.65
CA HIS A 183 6.42 8.69 4.09
C HIS A 183 5.20 8.78 3.15
N GLY A 184 5.30 9.58 2.09
CA GLY A 184 4.31 9.72 1.04
C GLY A 184 4.74 8.97 -0.20
N GLU A 185 4.77 9.67 -1.33
CA GLU A 185 5.00 9.03 -2.63
C GLU A 185 6.47 8.89 -3.00
N LYS A 186 7.40 9.60 -2.34
CA LYS A 186 8.86 9.52 -2.60
C LYS A 186 9.27 9.80 -4.06
N PHE A 187 8.54 10.65 -4.77
CA PHE A 187 9.03 11.22 -6.02
C PHE A 187 10.26 12.09 -5.76
N THR A 188 11.13 12.20 -6.76
CA THR A 188 12.22 13.17 -6.72
C THR A 188 11.66 14.60 -6.75
N GLU A 189 12.45 15.56 -6.28
CA GLU A 189 12.08 16.98 -6.31
C GLU A 189 11.75 17.44 -7.74
N ASP A 190 12.52 17.00 -8.74
CA ASP A 190 12.30 17.34 -10.15
C ASP A 190 11.00 16.78 -10.72
N GLU A 191 10.62 15.56 -10.33
CA GLU A 191 9.36 14.93 -10.75
C GLU A 191 8.16 15.62 -10.09
N ALA A 192 8.25 15.91 -8.79
CA ALA A 192 7.21 16.64 -8.08
C ALA A 192 7.07 18.07 -8.62
N GLN A 193 8.18 18.76 -8.89
CA GLN A 193 8.15 20.10 -9.48
C GLN A 193 7.55 20.07 -10.89
N TYR A 194 7.88 19.07 -11.71
CA TYR A 194 7.24 18.87 -13.00
C TYR A 194 5.72 18.69 -12.84
N ALA A 195 5.28 17.84 -11.91
CA ALA A 195 3.87 17.60 -11.64
C ALA A 195 3.14 18.90 -11.25
N ILE A 196 3.70 19.69 -10.34
CA ILE A 196 3.12 20.96 -9.91
C ILE A 196 3.11 21.99 -11.03
N SER A 197 4.14 22.06 -11.88
CA SER A 197 4.16 23.00 -13.00
C SER A 197 3.11 22.68 -14.07
N ASN A 198 2.72 21.41 -14.19
CA ASN A 198 1.76 20.93 -15.20
C ASN A 198 0.36 20.63 -14.63
N LEU A 199 0.12 20.91 -13.35
CA LEU A 199 -1.18 20.73 -12.73
C LEU A 199 -2.18 21.79 -13.25
N GLU A 200 -3.38 21.38 -13.61
CA GLU A 200 -4.46 22.31 -13.99
C GLU A 200 -4.77 23.27 -12.82
N LYS A 201 -5.26 24.46 -13.16
CA LYS A 201 -5.58 25.51 -12.18
C LYS A 201 -6.90 25.20 -11.49
#